data_AF-A0A3A4NG01-F1
#
_entry.id   AF-A0A3A4NG01-F1
#
_cell.length_a   1.000
_cell.length_b   1.000
_cell.length_c   1.000
_cell.angle_alpha   90.00
_cell.angle_beta   90.00
_cell.angle_gamma   90.00
#
_symmetry.space_group_name_H-M   'P 1'
#
loop_
_entity.id
_entity.type
_entity.pdbx_description
1 polymer ?
#
loop_
_entity_poly.entity_id
_entity_poly.type
_entity_poly.pdbx_seq_one_letter_code
_entity_poly.pdbx_strand_id
1 'polypeptide(L)'
;MFKLIKKTLIAGIGAIEYSREQMTELRKQLRESLDECVKRGERLAEHEDSLLAAFFSAVRPKQKVPTSDEVDVIIPGYDDMTVTEIIDQIKRLSMRQLEIIRTYEYHNFNRIRIIRQIDKELDEARIIPDYDELPVSEIVEHLESLSQQELAAIRDYEKSHRSRVTILRAIDRRLAKAA
;
A
#
# COMPACT_ATOMS: atom_id res chain seq x y z
N MET A 1 -18.14 25.58 -30.43
CA MET A 1 -17.35 24.58 -29.68
C MET A 1 -16.91 25.07 -28.28
N PHE A 2 -16.44 26.32 -28.12
CA PHE A 2 -15.98 26.88 -26.83
C PHE A 2 -17.02 27.02 -25.69
N LYS A 3 -18.33 27.12 -26.00
CA LYS A 3 -19.40 27.27 -24.98
C LYS A 3 -19.70 25.99 -24.19
N LEU A 4 -19.40 24.81 -24.75
CA LEU A 4 -19.69 23.52 -24.10
C LEU A 4 -18.62 23.17 -23.04
N ILE A 5 -17.35 23.49 -23.32
CA ILE A 5 -16.20 23.24 -22.43
C ILE A 5 -16.26 24.12 -21.16
N LYS A 6 -16.80 25.34 -21.24
CA LYS A 6 -16.95 26.20 -20.05
C LYS A 6 -18.01 25.68 -19.06
N LYS A 7 -19.10 25.06 -19.54
CA LYS A 7 -20.15 24.53 -18.65
C LYS A 7 -19.70 23.30 -17.85
N THR A 8 -18.88 22.43 -18.44
CA THR A 8 -18.35 21.25 -17.75
C THR A 8 -17.29 21.60 -16.72
N LEU A 9 -16.42 22.58 -17.00
CA LEU A 9 -15.47 23.10 -16.00
C LEU A 9 -16.16 23.76 -14.80
N ILE A 10 -17.22 24.55 -15.02
CA ILE A 10 -17.97 25.20 -13.95
C ILE A 10 -18.74 24.18 -13.10
N ALA A 11 -19.29 23.12 -13.71
CA ALA A 11 -19.93 22.03 -12.97
C ALA A 11 -18.92 21.23 -12.13
N GLY A 12 -17.71 20.99 -12.66
CA GLY A 12 -16.62 20.34 -11.92
C GLY A 12 -16.10 21.17 -10.73
N ILE A 13 -15.91 22.49 -10.93
CA ILE A 13 -15.52 23.41 -9.86
C ILE A 13 -16.63 23.52 -8.79
N GLY A 14 -17.91 23.60 -9.21
CA GLY A 14 -19.05 23.61 -8.28
C GLY A 14 -19.20 22.31 -7.49
N ALA A 15 -18.86 21.15 -8.06
CA ALA A 15 -18.84 19.87 -7.34
C ALA A 15 -17.68 19.79 -6.33
N ILE A 16 -16.52 20.38 -6.67
CA ILE A 16 -15.37 20.50 -5.77
C ILE A 16 -15.65 21.49 -4.64
N GLU A 17 -16.31 22.61 -4.92
CA GLU A 17 -16.74 23.61 -3.92
C GLU A 17 -17.84 23.07 -3.01
N TYR A 18 -18.85 22.38 -3.57
CA TYR A 18 -19.88 21.69 -2.80
C TYR A 18 -19.26 20.61 -1.88
N SER A 19 -18.29 19.84 -2.39
CA SER A 19 -17.56 18.87 -1.58
C SER A 19 -16.72 19.55 -0.49
N ARG A 20 -16.09 20.70 -0.77
CA ARG A 20 -15.36 21.48 0.23
C ARG A 20 -16.28 22.04 1.32
N GLU A 21 -17.42 22.63 0.96
CA GLU A 21 -18.40 23.14 1.92
C GLU A 21 -18.92 22.01 2.82
N GLN A 22 -19.29 20.86 2.24
CA GLN A 22 -19.72 19.69 3.00
C GLN A 22 -18.62 19.15 3.92
N MET A 23 -17.36 19.14 3.47
CA MET A 23 -16.23 18.75 4.32
C MET A 23 -15.93 19.78 5.42
N THR A 24 -16.23 21.05 5.20
CA THR A 24 -16.05 22.11 6.20
C THR A 24 -17.14 22.02 7.27
N GLU A 25 -18.37 21.75 6.85
CA GLU A 25 -19.51 21.51 7.74
C GLU A 25 -19.35 20.21 8.53
N LEU A 26 -18.93 19.12 7.88
CA LEU A 26 -18.56 17.86 8.55
C LEU A 26 -17.43 18.07 9.56
N ARG A 27 -16.38 18.84 9.22
CA ARG A 27 -15.30 19.16 10.16
C ARG A 27 -15.80 19.98 11.34
N LYS A 28 -16.74 20.90 11.12
CA LYS A 28 -17.34 21.72 12.17
C LYS A 28 -18.19 20.87 13.10
N GLN A 29 -19.08 20.04 12.56
CA GLN A 29 -19.89 19.09 13.32
C GLN A 29 -19.03 18.07 14.08
N LEU A 30 -17.97 17.57 13.45
CA LEU A 30 -17.01 16.68 14.11
C LEU A 30 -16.30 17.40 15.26
N ARG A 31 -15.83 18.64 15.05
CA ARG A 31 -15.18 19.45 16.10
C ARG A 31 -16.14 19.77 17.24
N GLU A 32 -17.38 20.12 16.95
CA GLU A 32 -18.42 20.38 17.97
C GLU A 32 -18.75 19.11 18.74
N SER A 33 -18.88 17.96 18.07
CA SER A 33 -19.10 16.67 18.71
C SER A 33 -17.89 16.23 19.55
N LEU A 34 -16.66 16.52 19.11
CA LEU A 34 -15.44 16.23 19.85
C LEU A 34 -15.30 17.15 21.07
N ASP A 35 -15.56 18.45 20.94
CA ASP A 35 -15.59 19.39 22.08
C ASP A 35 -16.66 19.00 23.10
N GLU A 36 -17.83 18.55 22.63
CA GLU A 36 -18.89 18.05 23.50
C GLU A 36 -18.50 16.72 24.15
N CYS A 37 -17.83 15.82 23.43
CA CYS A 37 -17.26 14.59 23.97
C CYS A 37 -16.12 14.85 24.96
N VAL A 38 -15.29 15.88 24.78
CA VAL A 38 -14.23 16.29 25.71
C VAL A 38 -14.83 16.90 26.97
N LYS A 39 -15.86 17.74 26.85
CA LYS A 39 -16.62 18.28 27.99
C LYS A 39 -17.41 17.21 28.75
N ARG A 40 -17.89 16.17 28.06
CA ARG A 40 -18.47 14.97 28.68
C ARG A 40 -17.38 14.01 29.19
N GLY A 41 -16.16 14.09 28.64
CA GLY A 41 -14.98 13.26 28.87
C GLY A 41 -14.25 13.54 30.16
N GLU A 42 -14.41 14.72 30.77
CA GLU A 42 -14.06 14.93 32.20
C GLU A 42 -14.78 13.93 33.13
N ARG A 43 -15.84 13.25 32.66
CA ARG A 43 -16.54 12.17 33.39
C ARG A 43 -16.27 10.74 32.89
N LEU A 44 -15.47 10.52 31.85
CA LEU A 44 -15.34 9.21 31.17
C LEU A 44 -13.91 8.66 31.09
N ALA A 45 -13.06 8.92 32.10
CA ALA A 45 -11.71 8.37 32.19
C ALA A 45 -11.64 6.81 32.26
N GLU A 46 -12.76 6.09 32.24
CA GLU A 46 -12.81 4.63 32.35
C GLU A 46 -13.12 3.88 31.03
N HIS A 47 -13.50 4.55 29.93
CA HIS A 47 -14.00 3.87 28.71
C HIS A 47 -13.47 4.42 27.37
N GLU A 48 -12.33 5.12 27.37
CA GLU A 48 -11.73 5.73 26.17
C GLU A 48 -11.43 4.71 25.05
N ASP A 49 -10.95 3.53 25.41
CA ASP A 49 -10.63 2.45 24.45
C ASP A 49 -11.87 1.90 23.74
N SER A 50 -13.03 1.91 24.41
CA SER A 50 -14.27 1.34 23.89
C SER A 50 -14.90 2.23 22.82
N LEU A 51 -14.85 3.55 23.00
CA LEU A 51 -15.40 4.50 22.04
C LEU A 51 -14.53 4.65 20.80
N LEU A 52 -13.20 4.66 20.97
CA LEU A 52 -12.27 4.64 19.83
C LEU A 52 -12.39 3.32 19.05
N ALA A 53 -12.47 2.18 19.73
CA ALA A 53 -12.72 0.89 19.07
C ALA A 53 -14.08 0.87 18.35
N ALA A 54 -15.14 1.39 18.97
CA ALA A 54 -16.46 1.49 18.34
C ALA A 54 -16.43 2.41 17.11
N PHE A 55 -15.76 3.56 17.19
CA PHE A 55 -15.62 4.49 16.08
C PHE A 55 -14.85 3.88 14.91
N PHE A 56 -13.69 3.26 15.15
CA PHE A 56 -12.93 2.58 14.09
C PHE A 56 -13.64 1.33 13.56
N SER A 57 -14.49 0.68 14.36
CA SER A 57 -15.35 -0.41 13.89
C SER A 57 -16.47 0.08 12.97
N ALA A 58 -17.02 1.27 13.22
CA ALA A 58 -18.07 1.89 12.43
C ALA A 58 -17.52 2.58 11.18
N VAL A 59 -16.37 3.25 11.32
CA VAL A 59 -15.59 3.88 10.26
C VAL A 59 -14.48 2.92 9.86
N ARG A 60 -14.84 1.76 9.31
CA ARG A 60 -13.84 0.99 8.55
C ARG A 60 -13.54 1.79 7.30
N PRO A 61 -12.34 2.38 7.12
CA PRO A 61 -11.99 2.93 5.83
C PRO A 61 -12.11 1.79 4.83
N LYS A 62 -13.04 1.90 3.85
CA LYS A 62 -13.09 0.94 2.75
C LYS A 62 -11.74 1.06 2.06
N GLN A 63 -10.93 0.01 2.16
CA GLN A 63 -9.63 -0.06 1.51
C GLN A 63 -9.83 0.35 0.04
N LYS A 64 -9.06 1.33 -0.43
CA LYS A 64 -9.17 1.81 -1.82
C LYS A 64 -8.81 0.63 -2.71
N VAL A 65 -9.80 0.07 -3.41
CA VAL A 65 -9.54 -0.95 -4.42
C VAL A 65 -8.98 -0.22 -5.65
N PRO A 66 -7.79 -0.63 -6.16
CA PRO A 66 -7.23 -0.05 -7.38
C PRO A 66 -8.20 -0.21 -8.57
N THR A 67 -8.14 0.71 -9.51
CA THR A 67 -8.92 0.61 -10.77
C THR A 67 -8.15 -0.23 -11.79
N SER A 68 -8.84 -0.73 -12.83
CA SER A 68 -8.19 -1.42 -13.95
C SER A 68 -7.11 -0.53 -14.60
N ASP A 69 -7.41 0.76 -14.80
CA ASP A 69 -6.44 1.74 -15.33
C ASP A 69 -5.16 1.86 -14.47
N GLU A 70 -5.28 1.80 -13.13
CA GLU A 70 -4.11 1.86 -12.24
C GLU A 70 -3.21 0.62 -12.40
N VAL A 71 -3.80 -0.54 -12.66
CA VAL A 71 -3.07 -1.79 -12.89
C VAL A 71 -2.50 -1.86 -14.30
N ASP A 72 -3.22 -1.36 -15.30
CA ASP A 72 -2.79 -1.32 -16.70
C ASP A 72 -1.50 -0.50 -16.89
N VAL A 73 -1.31 0.54 -16.07
CA VAL A 73 -0.05 1.31 -16.01
C VAL A 73 1.13 0.46 -15.53
N ILE A 74 0.89 -0.54 -14.68
CA ILE A 74 1.93 -1.41 -14.11
C ILE A 74 2.19 -2.61 -15.04
N ILE A 75 1.13 -3.31 -15.43
CA ILE A 75 1.16 -4.43 -16.37
C ILE A 75 0.17 -4.10 -17.50
N PRO A 76 0.66 -3.68 -18.68
CA PRO A 76 -0.22 -3.38 -19.80
C PRO A 76 -1.02 -4.60 -20.27
N GLY A 77 -2.33 -4.43 -20.43
CA GLY A 77 -3.28 -5.47 -20.83
C GLY A 77 -3.55 -6.52 -19.75
N TYR A 78 -3.35 -6.19 -18.46
CA TYR A 78 -3.41 -7.15 -17.35
C TYR A 78 -4.65 -8.06 -17.36
N ASP A 79 -5.82 -7.50 -17.67
CA ASP A 79 -7.11 -8.19 -17.66
C ASP A 79 -7.21 -9.24 -18.79
N ASP A 80 -6.48 -9.04 -19.89
CA ASP A 80 -6.45 -9.91 -21.07
C ASP A 80 -5.30 -10.93 -21.04
N MET A 81 -4.36 -10.81 -20.09
CA MET A 81 -3.17 -11.66 -20.04
C MET A 81 -3.44 -13.03 -19.42
N THR A 82 -2.65 -14.02 -19.86
CA THR A 82 -2.65 -15.35 -19.26
C THR A 82 -1.93 -15.35 -17.91
N VAL A 83 -2.29 -16.31 -17.05
CA VAL A 83 -1.66 -16.46 -15.72
C VAL A 83 -0.13 -16.61 -15.81
N THR A 84 0.36 -17.29 -16.85
CA THR A 84 1.81 -17.50 -17.01
C THR A 84 2.53 -16.21 -17.38
N GLU A 85 1.97 -15.41 -18.30
CA GLU A 85 2.55 -14.12 -18.69
C GLU A 85 2.55 -13.14 -17.51
N ILE A 86 1.48 -13.12 -16.71
CA ILE A 86 1.40 -12.28 -15.51
C ILE A 86 2.47 -12.68 -14.48
N ILE A 87 2.66 -13.98 -14.24
CA ILE A 87 3.69 -14.47 -13.30
C ILE A 87 5.10 -14.05 -13.74
N ASP A 88 5.38 -14.03 -15.03
CA ASP A 88 6.68 -13.59 -15.52
C ASP A 88 6.89 -12.07 -15.40
N GLN A 89 5.82 -11.27 -15.50
CA GLN A 89 5.90 -9.84 -15.23
C GLN A 89 6.07 -9.54 -13.73
N ILE A 90 5.36 -10.27 -12.86
CA ILE A 90 5.38 -10.10 -11.39
C ILE A 90 6.81 -10.07 -10.83
N LYS A 91 7.70 -10.94 -11.31
CA LYS A 91 9.10 -11.05 -10.85
C LYS A 91 9.93 -9.78 -11.04
N ARG A 92 9.45 -8.81 -11.83
CA ARG A 92 10.15 -7.56 -12.15
C ARG A 92 9.56 -6.36 -11.43
N LEU A 93 8.48 -6.53 -10.68
CA LEU A 93 7.72 -5.44 -10.09
C LEU A 93 8.21 -5.11 -8.69
N SER A 94 8.16 -3.83 -8.33
CA SER A 94 8.45 -3.44 -6.95
C SER A 94 7.39 -3.94 -5.97
N MET A 95 7.76 -4.07 -4.69
CA MET A 95 6.89 -4.41 -3.57
C MET A 95 5.58 -3.62 -3.60
N ARG A 96 5.66 -2.30 -3.82
CA ARG A 96 4.48 -1.43 -3.90
C ARG A 96 3.57 -1.76 -5.08
N GLN A 97 4.15 -2.04 -6.25
CA GLN A 97 3.39 -2.44 -7.43
C GLN A 97 2.72 -3.81 -7.22
N LEU A 98 3.44 -4.75 -6.59
CA LEU A 98 2.92 -6.05 -6.20
C LEU A 98 1.72 -5.92 -5.26
N GLU A 99 1.76 -5.02 -4.27
CA GLU A 99 0.62 -4.78 -3.37
C GLU A 99 -0.61 -4.22 -4.07
N ILE A 100 -0.41 -3.30 -5.03
CA ILE A 100 -1.50 -2.76 -5.86
C ILE A 100 -2.15 -3.89 -6.66
N ILE A 101 -1.34 -4.68 -7.39
CA ILE A 101 -1.85 -5.80 -8.20
C ILE A 101 -2.51 -6.84 -7.32
N ARG A 102 -1.93 -7.19 -6.17
CA ARG A 102 -2.53 -8.13 -5.23
C ARG A 102 -3.91 -7.70 -4.78
N THR A 103 -4.06 -6.43 -4.42
CA THR A 103 -5.34 -5.86 -3.96
C THR A 103 -6.36 -5.90 -5.09
N TYR A 104 -5.97 -5.47 -6.29
CA TYR A 104 -6.82 -5.52 -7.46
C TYR A 104 -7.25 -6.96 -7.81
N GLU A 105 -6.28 -7.88 -7.85
CA GLU A 105 -6.49 -9.29 -8.19
C GLU A 105 -7.45 -9.93 -7.19
N TYR A 106 -7.24 -9.73 -5.88
CA TYR A 106 -8.10 -10.29 -4.83
C TYR A 106 -9.56 -9.85 -4.95
N HIS A 107 -9.81 -8.60 -5.36
CA HIS A 107 -11.16 -8.04 -5.43
C HIS A 107 -11.89 -8.27 -6.76
N ASN A 108 -11.18 -8.44 -7.88
CA ASN A 108 -11.79 -8.50 -9.22
C ASN A 108 -11.81 -9.91 -9.81
N PHE A 109 -10.64 -10.56 -9.93
CA PHE A 109 -10.50 -11.84 -10.64
C PHE A 109 -10.28 -13.04 -9.72
N ASN A 110 -9.66 -12.80 -8.56
CA ASN A 110 -9.31 -13.77 -7.53
C ASN A 110 -8.58 -15.03 -8.08
N ARG A 111 -7.65 -14.86 -9.03
CA ARG A 111 -6.85 -15.98 -9.56
C ARG A 111 -5.83 -16.39 -8.51
N ILE A 112 -6.16 -17.44 -7.76
CA ILE A 112 -5.40 -17.95 -6.60
C ILE A 112 -3.92 -18.14 -6.92
N ARG A 113 -3.56 -18.63 -8.12
CA ARG A 113 -2.17 -18.85 -8.50
C ARG A 113 -1.36 -17.55 -8.56
N ILE A 114 -1.98 -16.46 -9.03
CA ILE A 114 -1.35 -15.13 -9.09
C ILE A 114 -1.19 -14.58 -7.68
N ILE A 115 -2.26 -14.61 -6.87
CA ILE A 115 -2.22 -14.12 -5.49
C ILE A 115 -1.14 -14.84 -4.68
N ARG A 116 -1.08 -16.18 -4.75
CA ARG A 116 -0.05 -16.97 -4.08
C ARG A 116 1.36 -16.64 -4.54
N GLN A 117 1.54 -16.36 -5.83
CA GLN A 117 2.84 -15.95 -6.34
C GLN A 117 3.22 -14.59 -5.75
N ILE A 118 2.31 -13.62 -5.76
CA ILE A 118 2.56 -12.29 -5.21
C ILE A 118 2.83 -12.36 -3.70
N ASP A 119 2.04 -13.14 -2.96
CA ASP A 119 2.25 -13.36 -1.52
C ASP A 119 3.66 -13.90 -1.26
N LYS A 120 4.12 -14.87 -2.05
CA LYS A 120 5.48 -15.40 -1.96
C LYS A 120 6.55 -14.32 -2.17
N GLU A 121 6.43 -13.52 -3.24
CA GLU A 121 7.40 -12.44 -3.51
C GLU A 121 7.39 -11.38 -2.40
N LEU A 122 6.20 -11.05 -1.87
CA LEU A 122 6.05 -10.07 -0.79
C LEU A 122 6.58 -10.59 0.54
N ASP A 123 6.36 -11.86 0.88
CA ASP A 123 6.83 -12.44 2.13
C ASP A 123 8.36 -12.44 2.22
N GLU A 124 9.05 -12.61 1.08
CA GLU A 124 10.51 -12.51 1.00
C GLU A 124 11.03 -11.08 1.27
N ALA A 125 10.27 -10.05 0.87
CA ALA A 125 10.65 -8.64 1.04
C ALA A 125 10.15 -7.98 2.34
N ARG A 126 8.97 -8.38 2.84
CA ARG A 126 8.27 -7.78 3.99
C ARG A 126 9.03 -7.86 5.31
N ILE A 127 10.09 -8.65 5.37
CA ILE A 127 11.05 -8.67 6.48
C ILE A 127 11.54 -7.25 6.78
N ILE A 128 11.74 -6.44 5.72
CA ILE A 128 12.07 -5.01 5.85
C ILE A 128 10.89 -4.18 5.30
N PRO A 129 10.26 -3.34 6.13
CA PRO A 129 9.19 -2.45 5.68
C PRO A 129 9.67 -1.54 4.55
N ASP A 130 8.83 -1.35 3.53
CA ASP A 130 9.07 -0.44 2.41
C ASP A 130 10.44 -0.62 1.74
N TYR A 131 10.96 -1.86 1.70
CA TYR A 131 12.32 -2.21 1.26
C TYR A 131 12.78 -1.58 -0.06
N ASP A 132 11.87 -1.45 -1.02
CA ASP A 132 12.14 -0.86 -2.32
C ASP A 132 12.23 0.68 -2.31
N GLU A 133 11.70 1.34 -1.28
CA GLU A 133 11.77 2.79 -1.12
C GLU A 133 12.98 3.22 -0.26
N LEU A 134 13.55 2.28 0.51
CA LEU A 134 14.67 2.58 1.41
C LEU A 134 16.01 2.84 0.67
N PRO A 135 16.83 3.78 1.16
CA PRO A 135 18.19 3.97 0.68
C PRO A 135 19.10 2.81 1.09
N VAL A 136 20.18 2.63 0.34
CA VAL A 136 21.12 1.50 0.55
C VAL A 136 21.72 1.49 1.96
N SER A 137 21.99 2.66 2.55
CA SER A 137 22.53 2.76 3.92
C SER A 137 21.59 2.15 4.96
N GLU A 138 20.31 2.55 4.93
CA GLU A 138 19.30 2.06 5.87
C GLU A 138 19.05 0.56 5.67
N ILE A 139 19.00 0.09 4.43
CA ILE A 139 18.90 -1.35 4.17
C ILE A 139 20.08 -2.10 4.78
N VAL A 140 21.30 -1.61 4.60
CA VAL A 140 22.50 -2.27 5.13
C VAL A 140 22.50 -2.33 6.66
N GLU A 141 21.93 -1.34 7.33
CA GLU A 141 21.70 -1.33 8.79
C GLU A 141 20.66 -2.38 9.19
N HIS A 142 19.52 -2.45 8.52
CA HIS A 142 18.50 -3.48 8.78
C HIS A 142 19.07 -4.89 8.64
N LEU A 143 19.88 -5.13 7.59
CA LEU A 143 20.53 -6.41 7.34
C LEU A 143 21.48 -6.88 8.48
N GLU A 144 21.88 -6.02 9.43
CA GLU A 144 22.69 -6.42 10.59
C GLU A 144 21.92 -7.19 11.64
N SER A 145 20.61 -6.94 11.72
CA SER A 145 19.73 -7.53 12.72
C SER A 145 19.08 -8.84 12.27
N LEU A 146 19.27 -9.23 11.01
CA LEU A 146 18.56 -10.35 10.40
C LEU A 146 19.29 -11.69 10.56
N SER A 147 18.51 -12.76 10.64
CA SER A 147 19.00 -14.14 10.64
C SER A 147 19.49 -14.57 9.24
N GLN A 148 20.24 -15.68 9.18
CA GLN A 148 20.72 -16.21 7.90
C GLN A 148 19.58 -16.57 6.93
N GLN A 149 18.46 -17.07 7.45
CA GLN A 149 17.29 -17.45 6.64
C GLN A 149 16.65 -16.21 6.02
N GLU A 150 16.48 -15.16 6.81
CA GLU A 150 15.95 -13.86 6.35
C GLU A 150 16.90 -13.19 5.34
N LEU A 151 18.21 -13.25 5.59
CA LEU A 151 19.22 -12.77 4.64
C LEU A 151 19.15 -13.51 3.30
N ALA A 152 18.94 -14.82 3.31
CA ALA A 152 18.78 -15.62 2.09
C ALA A 152 17.49 -15.22 1.33
N ALA A 153 16.37 -15.03 2.03
CA ALA A 153 15.12 -14.59 1.42
C ALA A 153 15.26 -13.22 0.74
N ILE A 154 15.84 -12.24 1.44
CA ILE A 154 16.07 -10.90 0.87
C ILE A 154 17.05 -10.95 -0.30
N ARG A 155 18.04 -11.85 -0.27
CA ARG A 155 18.97 -12.03 -1.39
C ARG A 155 18.26 -12.50 -2.64
N ASP A 156 17.35 -13.46 -2.51
CA ASP A 156 16.60 -14.03 -3.63
C ASP A 156 15.60 -13.00 -4.19
N TYR A 157 14.93 -12.24 -3.31
CA TYR A 157 14.10 -11.10 -3.70
C TYR A 157 14.91 -10.03 -4.45
N GLU A 158 16.04 -9.57 -3.88
CA GLU A 158 16.85 -8.51 -4.49
C GLU A 158 17.41 -8.96 -5.85
N LYS A 159 17.77 -10.23 -6.00
CA LYS A 159 18.29 -10.79 -7.27
C LYS A 159 17.23 -10.89 -8.35
N SER A 160 15.99 -11.21 -8.00
CA SER A 160 14.89 -11.32 -8.97
C SER A 160 14.36 -9.95 -9.41
N HIS A 161 14.44 -8.95 -8.52
CA HIS A 161 13.89 -7.62 -8.75
C HIS A 161 14.98 -6.59 -9.11
N ARG A 162 15.36 -5.71 -8.16
CA ARG A 162 16.19 -4.52 -8.46
C ARG A 162 17.67 -4.79 -8.70
N SER A 163 18.19 -5.94 -8.28
CA SER A 163 19.57 -6.37 -8.50
C SER A 163 20.63 -5.33 -8.09
N ARG A 164 20.42 -4.61 -6.98
CA ARG A 164 21.35 -3.61 -6.45
C ARG A 164 22.62 -4.30 -5.95
N VAL A 165 23.69 -4.18 -6.75
CA VAL A 165 24.97 -4.85 -6.52
C VAL A 165 25.53 -4.61 -5.11
N THR A 166 25.40 -3.38 -4.59
CA THR A 166 25.91 -3.03 -3.25
C THR A 166 25.22 -3.82 -2.14
N ILE A 167 23.91 -4.03 -2.26
CA ILE A 167 23.10 -4.76 -1.28
C ILE A 167 23.40 -6.25 -1.37
N LEU A 168 23.40 -6.81 -2.59
CA LEU A 168 23.76 -8.22 -2.81
C LEU A 168 25.12 -8.56 -2.21
N ARG A 169 26.13 -7.70 -2.43
CA ARG A 169 27.47 -7.86 -1.82
C ARG A 169 27.44 -7.74 -0.30
N ALA A 170 26.61 -6.86 0.26
CA ALA A 170 26.47 -6.74 1.72
C ALA A 170 25.86 -8.01 2.33
N ILE A 171 24.84 -8.57 1.68
CA ILE A 171 24.21 -9.82 2.09
C ILE A 171 25.20 -11.00 1.99
N ASP A 172 25.86 -11.15 0.84
CA ASP A 172 26.84 -12.24 0.60
C ASP A 172 27.96 -12.23 1.65
N ARG A 173 28.48 -11.04 2.00
CA ARG A 173 29.49 -10.90 3.07
C ARG A 173 28.97 -11.35 4.43
N ARG A 174 27.71 -11.06 4.77
CA ARG A 174 27.12 -11.45 6.05
C ARG A 174 26.85 -12.95 6.11
N LEU A 175 26.31 -13.53 5.03
CA LEU A 175 26.13 -14.98 4.93
C LEU A 175 27.46 -15.72 5.03
N ALA A 176 28.53 -15.22 4.40
CA ALA A 176 29.87 -15.81 4.50
C ALA A 176 30.50 -15.70 5.90
N LYS A 177 30.19 -14.63 6.67
CA LYS A 177 30.69 -14.45 8.04
C LYS A 177 29.99 -15.38 9.05
N ALA A 178 28.75 -15.76 8.75
CA ALA A 178 27.93 -16.56 9.64
C ALA A 178 28.04 -18.08 9.38
N ALA A 179 28.69 -18.48 8.28
CA ALA A 179 29.06 -19.85 7.94
C ALA A 179 30.38 -20.26 8.62
#